data_AF-W6K8J9-F1
#
_entry.id   AF-W6K8J9-F1
#
_cell.length_a   1.000
_cell.length_b   1.000
_cell.length_c   1.000
_cell.angle_alpha   90.00
_cell.angle_beta   90.00
_cell.angle_gamma   90.00
#
_symmetry.space_group_name_H-M   'P 1'
#
loop_
_entity.id
_entity.type
_entity.pdbx_description
1 polymer ?
#
loop_
_entity_poly.entity_id
_entity_poly.type
_entity_poly.pdbx_seq_one_letter_code
_entity_poly.pdbx_strand_id
1 'polypeptide(L)'
;MHSNMATVKTLIAAWIGLMALTIGTMGAGRVDLETGLAGPWIAALLGLAGLKVGVILWYYLNLRHSGSGWQKGFAIFLAILITIIIGLDLLTPGGTA
;
A
#
# COMPACT_ATOMS: atom_id res chain seq x y z
N MET A 1 -16.98 -27.63 6.53
CA MET A 1 -16.21 -26.49 5.97
C MET A 1 -15.93 -25.49 7.09
N HIS A 2 -14.77 -25.60 7.74
CA HIS A 2 -14.31 -24.63 8.75
C HIS A 2 -13.64 -23.49 7.98
N SER A 3 -14.32 -22.36 7.83
CA SER A 3 -13.75 -21.16 7.24
C SER A 3 -12.61 -20.68 8.14
N ASN A 4 -11.35 -20.91 7.72
CA ASN A 4 -10.14 -20.34 8.31
C ASN A 4 -10.10 -18.81 8.05
N MET A 5 -11.11 -18.09 8.52
CA MET A 5 -11.13 -16.64 8.50
C MET A 5 -10.08 -16.17 9.50
N ALA A 6 -9.23 -15.22 9.09
CA ALA A 6 -8.30 -14.57 9.98
C ALA A 6 -9.04 -14.14 11.26
N THR A 7 -8.59 -14.64 12.40
CA THR A 7 -9.23 -14.39 13.70
C THR A 7 -9.29 -12.88 13.93
N VAL A 8 -10.36 -12.38 14.57
CA VAL A 8 -10.53 -10.94 14.90
C VAL A 8 -9.26 -10.35 15.53
N LYS A 9 -8.55 -11.14 16.36
CA LYS A 9 -7.25 -10.77 16.94
C LYS A 9 -6.18 -10.44 15.90
N THR A 10 -6.10 -11.20 14.81
CA THR A 10 -5.17 -10.98 13.70
C THR A 10 -5.53 -9.72 12.91
N LEU A 11 -6.82 -9.47 12.69
CA LEU A 11 -7.28 -8.23 12.04
C LEU A 11 -6.95 -7.01 12.91
N ILE A 12 -7.17 -7.08 14.23
CA ILE A 12 -6.81 -6.00 15.16
C ILE A 12 -5.30 -5.77 15.16
N ALA A 13 -4.48 -6.83 15.16
CA ALA A 13 -3.02 -6.67 15.08
C ALA A 13 -2.58 -6.01 13.76
N ALA A 14 -3.16 -6.43 12.63
CA ALA A 14 -2.91 -5.81 11.34
C ALA A 14 -3.37 -4.34 11.31
N TRP A 15 -4.51 -4.03 11.92
CA TRP A 15 -5.01 -2.67 12.09
C TRP A 15 -4.03 -1.78 12.86
N ILE A 16 -3.54 -2.24 14.01
CA ILE A 16 -2.55 -1.51 14.82
C ILE A 16 -1.27 -1.28 13.98
N GLY A 17 -0.84 -2.29 13.23
CA GLY A 17 0.28 -2.16 12.29
C GLY A 17 0.05 -1.07 11.23
N LEU A 18 -1.16 -1.00 10.66
CA LEU A 18 -1.53 0.06 9.71
C LEU A 18 -1.55 1.46 10.35
N MET A 19 -1.98 1.57 11.61
CA MET A 19 -1.93 2.83 12.36
C MET A 19 -0.48 3.29 12.55
N ALA A 20 0.41 2.38 12.98
CA ALA A 20 1.84 2.67 13.13
C ALA A 20 2.49 3.09 11.79
N LEU A 21 2.20 2.37 10.71
CA LEU A 21 2.65 2.74 9.36
C LEU A 21 2.11 4.11 8.93
N THR A 22 0.92 4.49 9.41
CA THR A 22 0.32 5.80 9.10
C THR A 22 1.01 6.95 9.80
N ILE A 23 1.35 6.77 11.07
CA ILE A 23 2.20 7.71 11.79
C ILE A 23 3.57 7.81 11.09
N GLY A 24 4.14 6.66 10.68
CA GLY A 24 5.38 6.63 9.90
C GLY A 24 5.29 7.42 8.59
N THR A 25 4.17 7.31 7.85
CA THR A 25 3.98 8.10 6.62
C THR A 25 3.82 9.59 6.88
N MET A 26 3.19 9.99 7.98
CA MET A 26 3.10 11.41 8.35
C MET A 26 4.49 11.97 8.67
N GLY A 27 5.30 11.23 9.45
CA GLY A 27 6.68 11.63 9.74
C GLY A 27 7.55 11.69 8.48
N ALA A 28 7.50 10.66 7.63
CA ALA A 28 8.27 10.61 6.39
C ALA A 28 7.80 11.64 5.35
N GLY A 29 6.50 11.96 5.36
CA GLY A 29 5.88 12.95 4.51
C GLY A 29 6.26 14.39 4.86
N ARG A 30 6.85 14.61 6.04
CA ARG A 30 7.25 15.94 6.50
C ARG A 30 6.12 16.96 6.31
N VAL A 31 4.91 16.57 6.73
CA VAL A 31 3.64 17.27 6.41
C VAL A 31 3.62 18.75 6.78
N ASP A 32 4.50 19.16 7.71
CA ASP A 32 4.60 20.54 8.21
C ASP A 32 5.72 21.37 7.54
N LEU A 33 6.45 20.83 6.57
CA LEU A 33 7.57 21.53 5.93
C LEU A 33 7.24 21.95 4.49
N GLU A 34 7.35 23.24 4.18
CA GLU A 34 7.23 23.81 2.81
C GLU A 34 8.40 23.45 1.87
N THR A 35 9.19 22.44 2.22
CA THR A 35 10.37 22.03 1.43
C THR A 35 10.05 20.78 0.63
N GLY A 36 10.44 20.76 -0.65
CA GLY A 36 10.30 19.59 -1.51
C GLY A 36 10.96 18.35 -0.90
N LEU A 37 10.29 17.20 -0.99
CA LEU A 37 10.81 15.95 -0.43
C LEU A 37 12.04 15.47 -1.22
N ALA A 38 13.17 15.36 -0.52
CA ALA A 38 14.36 14.75 -1.10
C ALA A 38 14.15 13.26 -1.41
N GLY A 39 14.87 12.74 -2.40
CA GLY A 39 14.75 11.35 -2.89
C GLY A 39 14.67 10.26 -1.81
N PRO A 40 15.45 10.29 -0.72
CA PRO A 40 15.35 9.31 0.36
C PRO A 40 13.98 9.27 1.06
N TRP A 41 13.33 10.43 1.22
CA TRP A 41 12.00 10.53 1.85
C TRP A 41 10.90 10.00 0.93
N ILE A 42 11.02 10.25 -0.37
CA ILE A 42 10.12 9.67 -1.39
C ILE A 42 10.24 8.14 -1.37
N ALA A 43 11.46 7.61 -1.34
CA ALA A 43 11.68 6.16 -1.25
C ALA A 43 11.10 5.57 0.04
N ALA A 44 11.25 6.26 1.17
CA ALA A 44 10.65 5.84 2.44
C ALA A 44 9.11 5.83 2.37
N LEU A 45 8.49 6.85 1.77
CA LEU A 45 7.04 6.90 1.56
C LEU A 45 6.54 5.77 0.66
N LEU A 46 7.23 5.49 -0.44
CA LEU A 46 6.90 4.38 -1.33
C LEU A 46 7.02 3.03 -0.60
N GLY A 47 8.07 2.85 0.20
CA GLY A 47 8.25 1.66 1.02
C GLY A 47 7.12 1.48 2.04
N LEU A 48 6.78 2.54 2.77
CA LEU A 48 5.68 2.52 3.75
C LEU A 48 4.32 2.26 3.09
N ALA A 49 4.06 2.89 1.94
CA ALA A 49 2.85 2.64 1.16
C ALA A 49 2.77 1.18 0.68
N GLY A 50 3.88 0.63 0.17
CA GLY A 50 3.97 -0.77 -0.23
C GLY A 50 3.72 -1.73 0.93
N LEU A 51 4.27 -1.46 2.11
CA LEU A 51 4.01 -2.24 3.32
C LEU A 51 2.52 -2.19 3.72
N LYS A 52 1.88 -1.01 3.69
CA LYS A 52 0.45 -0.88 3.99
C LYS A 52 -0.40 -1.71 3.04
N VAL A 53 -0.16 -1.59 1.74
CA VAL A 53 -0.86 -2.39 0.72
C VAL A 53 -0.65 -3.87 0.97
N GLY A 54 0.59 -4.29 1.25
CA GLY A 54 0.91 -5.67 1.62
C GLY A 54 0.05 -6.17 2.79
N VAL A 55 0.00 -5.43 3.90
CA VAL A 55 -0.82 -5.81 5.08
C VAL A 55 -2.31 -5.93 4.74
N ILE A 56 -2.85 -4.99 3.96
CA ILE A 56 -4.27 -5.01 3.55
C ILE A 56 -4.56 -6.23 2.67
N LEU A 57 -3.75 -6.47 1.64
CA LEU A 57 -3.90 -7.62 0.76
C LEU A 57 -3.83 -8.92 1.54
N TRP A 58 -2.83 -9.05 2.43
CA TRP A 58 -2.53 -10.30 3.12
C TRP A 58 -3.60 -10.66 4.16
N TYR A 59 -4.07 -9.70 4.95
CA TYR A 59 -4.91 -9.94 6.12
C TYR A 59 -6.39 -9.55 5.93
N TYR A 60 -6.68 -8.45 5.23
CA TYR A 60 -8.05 -7.99 5.05
C TYR A 60 -8.71 -8.57 3.81
N LEU A 61 -7.96 -8.71 2.71
CA LEU A 61 -8.42 -9.37 1.49
C LEU A 61 -8.16 -10.89 1.51
N ASN A 62 -7.61 -11.43 2.60
CA ASN A 62 -7.27 -12.84 2.76
C ASN A 62 -6.47 -13.43 1.59
N LEU A 63 -5.64 -12.62 0.91
CA LEU A 63 -4.85 -13.07 -0.23
C LEU A 63 -3.88 -14.21 0.18
N ARG A 64 -3.53 -14.32 1.47
CA ARG A 64 -2.82 -15.46 2.07
C ARG A 64 -3.46 -16.82 1.84
N HIS A 65 -4.79 -16.83 1.86
CA HIS A 65 -5.60 -18.05 1.78
C HIS A 65 -6.06 -18.34 0.34
N SER A 66 -5.79 -17.42 -0.58
CA SER A 66 -6.07 -17.60 -2.00
C SER A 66 -4.99 -18.48 -2.66
N GLY A 67 -5.34 -19.16 -3.76
CA GLY A 67 -4.41 -20.01 -4.49
C GLY A 67 -3.16 -19.23 -4.95
N SER A 68 -2.00 -19.90 -4.99
CA SER A 68 -0.70 -19.25 -5.26
C SER A 68 -0.64 -18.49 -6.59
N GLY A 69 -1.38 -18.98 -7.60
CA GLY A 69 -1.54 -18.29 -8.89
C GLY A 69 -2.36 -16.99 -8.78
N TRP A 70 -3.42 -16.98 -7.97
CA TRP A 70 -4.25 -15.80 -7.75
C TRP A 70 -3.52 -14.73 -6.94
N GLN A 71 -2.75 -15.13 -5.93
CA GLN A 71 -1.97 -14.19 -5.13
C GLN A 71 -0.99 -13.37 -5.99
N LYS A 72 -0.24 -14.04 -6.88
CA LYS A 72 0.70 -13.37 -7.79
C LYS A 72 -0.03 -12.62 -8.90
N GLY A 73 -1.07 -13.23 -9.49
CA GLY A 73 -1.84 -12.61 -10.56
C GLY A 73 -2.49 -11.30 -10.12
N PHE A 74 -3.11 -11.27 -8.94
CA PHE A 74 -3.73 -10.07 -8.39
C PHE A 74 -2.70 -8.97 -8.06
N ALA A 75 -1.54 -9.35 -7.50
CA ALA A 75 -0.46 -8.39 -7.23
C ALA A 75 0.10 -7.78 -8.52
N ILE A 76 0.32 -8.59 -9.56
CA ILE A 76 0.77 -8.12 -10.88
C ILE A 76 -0.29 -7.23 -11.52
N PHE A 77 -1.56 -7.63 -11.45
CA PHE A 77 -2.67 -6.83 -11.95
C PHE A 77 -2.70 -5.44 -11.30
N LEU A 78 -2.56 -5.36 -9.98
CA LEU A 78 -2.49 -4.08 -9.27
C LEU A 78 -1.27 -3.25 -9.69
N ALA A 79 -0.11 -3.87 -9.86
CA ALA A 79 1.10 -3.16 -10.30
C ALA A 79 0.94 -2.57 -11.71
N ILE A 80 0.33 -3.32 -12.64
CA ILE A 80 0.01 -2.84 -13.98
C ILE A 80 -0.97 -1.68 -13.90
N LEU A 81 -2.04 -1.83 -13.10
CA LEU A 81 -3.08 -0.82 -12.96
C LEU A 81 -2.53 0.49 -12.39
N ILE A 82 -1.69 0.43 -11.37
CA ILE A 82 -0.99 1.60 -10.81
C ILE A 82 -0.07 2.24 -11.86
N THR A 83 0.68 1.42 -12.61
CA THR A 83 1.58 1.92 -13.68
C THR A 83 0.80 2.65 -14.76
N ILE A 84 -0.36 2.13 -15.16
CA ILE A 84 -1.25 2.78 -16.13
C ILE A 84 -1.78 4.10 -15.58
N ILE A 85 -2.27 4.13 -14.33
CA ILE A 85 -2.80 5.34 -13.72
C ILE A 85 -1.72 6.44 -13.67
N ILE A 86 -0.54 6.12 -13.14
CA ILE A 86 0.57 7.08 -13.04
C ILE A 86 1.06 7.48 -14.44
N GLY A 87 1.16 6.53 -15.38
CA GLY A 87 1.57 6.81 -16.75
C GLY A 87 0.59 7.74 -17.47
N LEU A 88 -0.72 7.53 -17.30
CA LEU A 88 -1.75 8.40 -17.87
C LEU A 88 -1.72 9.80 -17.25
N ASP A 89 -1.52 9.90 -15.93
CA ASP A 89 -1.38 11.18 -15.24
C ASP A 89 -0.21 12.00 -15.80
N LEU A 90 0.96 11.36 -15.97
CA LEU A 90 2.15 11.99 -16.55
C LEU A 90 1.99 12.39 -18.02
N LEU A 91 1.19 11.64 -18.79
CA LEU A 91 0.97 11.88 -20.23
C LEU A 91 -0.17 12.86 -20.50
N THR A 92 -1.00 13.18 -19.50
CA THR A 92 -2.11 14.13 -19.66
C THR A 92 -1.55 15.55 -19.56
N PRO A 93 -1.51 16.32 -20.67
CA PRO A 93 -1.01 17.69 -20.65
C PRO A 93 -2.10 18.57 -20.02
N GLY A 94 -2.06 18.72 -18.69
CA GLY A 94 -3.07 19.47 -17.93
C GLY A 94 -3.06 19.26 -16.42
N GLY A 95 -2.23 18.37 -15.87
CA GLY A 95 -2.04 18.27 -14.42
C GLY A 95 -1.18 19.43 -13.90
N THR A 96 -1.83 20.52 -13.50
CA THR A 96 -1.18 21.61 -12.75
C THR A 96 -0.64 21.07 -11.43
N ALA A 97 0.69 21.04 -11.30
CA ALA A 97 1.38 21.16 -10.03
C ALA A 97 2.05 22.54 -9.97
#